data_AF-A0A7S0VQN8-F1
#
_entry.id   AF-A0A7S0VQN8-F1
#
_cell.length_a   1.000
_cell.length_b   1.000
_cell.length_c   1.000
_cell.angle_alpha   90.00
_cell.angle_beta   90.00
_cell.angle_gamma   90.00
#
_symmetry.space_group_name_H-M   'P 1'
#
loop_
_entity.id
_entity.type
_entity.pdbx_description
1 polymer ?
#
loop_
_entity_poly.entity_id
_entity_poly.type
_entity_poly.pdbx_seq_one_letter_code
_entity_poly.pdbx_strand_id
1 'polypeptide(L)'
;VLVAHCDQTSKKDIPLRGGVQWVGSPGRLPKTPDGGDFVIVVNPGPQDQWEECDKRTRGAGVSVFLNSISGGWTYELGGPLKDYEQVYYLKRVSKGWVFRAYPGKWQALVEAPDGTTVPLKTYDERPLLRDVSKLVRDFSFTNYGLMNDRYAKGFGGRL
;
A
#
# COMPACT_ATOMS: atom_id res chain seq x y z
N VAL A 1 -19.42 6.28 -14.74
CA VAL A 1 -18.51 5.76 -13.69
C VAL A 1 -18.84 4.29 -13.51
N LEU A 2 -17.99 3.42 -14.04
CA LEU A 2 -18.11 1.97 -13.94
C LEU A 2 -17.17 1.51 -12.82
N VAL A 3 -17.70 1.16 -11.66
CA VAL A 3 -16.87 0.73 -10.52
C VAL A 3 -16.78 -0.80 -10.52
N ALA A 4 -15.71 -1.34 -11.09
CA ALA A 4 -15.46 -2.79 -11.09
C ALA A 4 -14.76 -3.24 -9.80
N HIS A 5 -15.55 -3.62 -8.79
CA HIS A 5 -15.06 -4.03 -7.46
C HIS A 5 -14.74 -5.53 -7.40
N CYS A 6 -13.46 -5.90 -7.48
CA CYS A 6 -13.02 -7.24 -7.07
C CYS A 6 -12.96 -7.28 -5.53
N ASP A 7 -13.53 -8.30 -4.90
CA ASP A 7 -13.28 -8.59 -3.48
C ASP A 7 -13.44 -10.09 -3.25
N GLN A 8 -12.42 -10.71 -2.68
CA GLN A 8 -12.42 -12.13 -2.33
C GLN A 8 -12.97 -12.39 -0.93
N THR A 9 -13.22 -11.34 -0.15
CA THR A 9 -13.51 -11.45 1.28
C THR A 9 -14.96 -11.15 1.65
N SER A 10 -15.69 -10.38 0.84
CA SER A 10 -17.12 -10.15 1.07
C SER A 10 -17.94 -11.37 0.67
N LYS A 11 -18.50 -12.05 1.67
CA LYS A 11 -19.56 -13.05 1.50
C LYS A 11 -20.93 -12.44 1.19
N LYS A 12 -21.02 -11.14 0.93
CA LYS A 12 -22.28 -10.40 0.76
C LYS A 12 -22.13 -9.32 -0.29
N ASP A 13 -23.08 -9.28 -1.22
CA ASP A 13 -23.28 -8.19 -2.15
C ASP A 13 -23.47 -6.89 -1.37
N ILE A 14 -22.49 -5.99 -1.45
CA ILE A 14 -22.63 -4.64 -0.90
C ILE A 14 -23.49 -3.84 -1.88
N PRO A 15 -24.68 -3.34 -1.48
CA PRO A 15 -25.52 -2.56 -2.36
C PRO A 15 -24.89 -1.17 -2.56
N LEU A 16 -24.22 -0.96 -3.69
CA LEU A 16 -23.65 0.33 -4.06
C LEU A 16 -24.54 0.99 -5.13
N ARG A 17 -24.79 2.30 -4.98
CA ARG A 17 -25.55 3.10 -5.94
C ARG A 17 -24.62 3.64 -7.04
N GLY A 18 -24.66 3.08 -8.24
CA GLY A 18 -23.88 3.53 -9.41
C GLY A 18 -23.59 2.41 -10.41
N GLY A 19 -23.22 2.77 -11.66
CA GLY A 19 -23.18 1.86 -12.82
C GLY A 19 -22.28 0.62 -12.73
N VAL A 20 -22.58 -0.34 -13.63
CA VAL A 20 -21.99 -1.68 -13.84
C VAL A 20 -20.96 -2.09 -12.79
N GLN A 21 -21.45 -2.80 -11.78
CA GLN A 21 -20.64 -3.47 -10.76
C GLN A 21 -20.37 -4.91 -11.22
N TRP A 22 -19.12 -5.34 -11.12
CA TRP A 22 -18.78 -6.75 -11.22
C TRP A 22 -18.05 -7.15 -9.94
N VAL A 23 -18.51 -8.23 -9.32
CA VAL A 23 -17.90 -8.88 -8.15
C VAL A 23 -17.64 -10.32 -8.56
N GLY A 24 -16.38 -10.78 -8.48
CA GLY A 24 -16.04 -12.15 -8.86
C GLY A 24 -14.53 -12.41 -8.94
N SER A 25 -14.16 -13.55 -9.53
CA SER A 25 -12.76 -13.94 -9.73
C SER A 25 -12.11 -13.22 -10.92
N PRO A 26 -10.87 -12.71 -10.83
CA PRO A 26 -10.23 -11.88 -11.87
C PRO A 26 -10.35 -12.42 -13.30
N GLY A 27 -10.30 -13.74 -13.49
CA GLY A 27 -10.47 -14.37 -14.81
C GLY A 27 -11.82 -14.13 -15.51
N ARG A 28 -12.83 -13.64 -14.79
CA ARG A 28 -14.17 -13.31 -15.30
C ARG A 28 -14.47 -11.80 -15.32
N LEU A 29 -13.47 -10.95 -15.04
CA LEU A 29 -13.60 -9.50 -15.18
C LEU A 29 -14.04 -9.15 -16.62
N PRO A 30 -15.16 -8.43 -16.79
CA PRO A 30 -15.53 -7.87 -18.07
C PRO A 30 -14.40 -6.98 -18.59
N LYS A 31 -14.09 -7.05 -19.88
CA LYS A 31 -13.22 -6.03 -20.48
C LYS A 31 -13.94 -4.69 -20.40
N THR A 32 -13.28 -3.68 -19.85
CA THR A 32 -13.81 -2.31 -19.88
C THR A 32 -13.99 -1.86 -21.33
N PRO A 33 -15.13 -1.23 -21.68
CA PRO A 33 -15.27 -0.56 -22.96
C PRO A 33 -14.22 0.57 -23.08
N ASP A 34 -13.75 0.82 -24.29
CA ASP A 34 -12.65 1.76 -24.52
C ASP A 34 -12.94 3.20 -24.05
N GLY A 35 -11.95 3.82 -23.41
CA GLY A 35 -11.64 5.23 -23.64
C GLY A 35 -12.28 6.31 -22.76
N GLY A 36 -12.87 5.97 -21.60
CA GLY A 36 -13.40 7.01 -20.70
C GLY A 36 -13.77 6.58 -19.28
N ASP A 37 -13.74 5.29 -18.98
CA ASP A 37 -14.16 4.79 -17.67
C ASP A 37 -13.03 4.81 -16.63
N PHE A 38 -13.44 4.94 -15.37
CA PHE A 38 -12.58 4.87 -14.19
C PHE A 38 -12.82 3.54 -13.48
N VAL A 39 -11.77 2.74 -13.29
CA VAL A 39 -11.86 1.41 -12.67
C VAL A 39 -11.20 1.40 -11.30
N ILE A 40 -11.84 0.79 -10.30
CA ILE A 40 -11.27 0.57 -8.96
C ILE A 40 -11.15 -0.92 -8.66
N VAL A 41 -9.95 -1.48 -8.77
CA VAL A 41 -9.69 -2.85 -8.35
C VAL A 41 -9.34 -2.85 -6.86
N VAL A 42 -10.17 -3.52 -6.05
CA VAL A 42 -9.95 -3.67 -4.61
C VAL A 42 -9.42 -5.08 -4.36
N ASN A 43 -8.45 -5.22 -3.46
CA ASN A 43 -7.99 -6.53 -2.93
C ASN A 43 -8.01 -7.70 -3.96
N PRO A 44 -7.33 -7.60 -5.11
CA PRO A 44 -7.38 -8.64 -6.13
C PRO A 44 -6.60 -9.90 -5.73
N GLY A 45 -6.02 -9.96 -4.52
CA GLY A 45 -5.34 -11.15 -4.01
C GLY A 45 -3.83 -11.19 -4.36
N PRO A 46 -3.27 -12.35 -4.73
CA PRO A 46 -1.85 -12.52 -5.05
C PRO A 46 -1.41 -11.80 -6.34
N GLN A 47 -0.10 -11.63 -6.55
CA GLN A 47 0.48 -10.79 -7.61
C GLN A 47 -0.02 -11.13 -9.03
N ASP A 48 -0.14 -12.41 -9.36
CA ASP A 48 -0.67 -12.87 -10.66
C ASP A 48 -2.07 -12.32 -10.95
N GLN A 49 -2.89 -12.17 -9.92
CA GLN A 49 -4.23 -11.62 -10.04
C GLN A 49 -4.23 -10.10 -10.19
N TRP A 50 -3.27 -9.39 -9.60
CA TRP A 50 -3.05 -7.96 -9.88
C TRP A 50 -2.69 -7.74 -11.35
N GLU A 51 -1.77 -8.55 -11.87
CA GLU A 51 -1.33 -8.49 -13.27
C GLU A 51 -2.46 -8.84 -14.24
N GLU A 52 -3.31 -9.81 -13.91
CA GLU A 52 -4.48 -10.14 -14.71
C GLU A 52 -5.54 -9.02 -14.70
N CYS A 53 -5.77 -8.40 -13.54
CA CYS A 53 -6.64 -7.22 -13.45
C CYS A 53 -6.09 -6.08 -14.31
N ASP A 54 -4.79 -5.76 -14.21
CA ASP A 54 -4.14 -4.72 -15.02
C ASP A 54 -4.36 -4.96 -16.52
N LYS A 55 -4.10 -6.18 -17.01
CA LYS A 55 -4.29 -6.54 -18.43
C LYS A 55 -5.71 -6.26 -18.91
N ARG A 56 -6.71 -6.43 -18.05
CA ARG A 56 -8.13 -6.27 -18.40
C ARG A 56 -8.63 -4.85 -18.26
N THR A 57 -8.01 -4.04 -17.41
CA THR A 57 -8.40 -2.67 -17.12
C THR A 57 -7.51 -1.63 -17.80
N ARG A 58 -6.43 -2.04 -18.49
CA ARG A 58 -5.48 -1.14 -19.17
C ARG A 58 -6.12 -0.24 -20.25
N GLY A 59 -7.30 -0.59 -20.76
CA GLY A 59 -8.08 0.25 -21.69
C GLY A 59 -8.94 1.33 -21.02
N ALA A 60 -9.04 1.33 -19.70
CA ALA A 60 -9.74 2.35 -18.93
C ALA A 60 -8.98 3.69 -18.98
N GLY A 61 -9.71 4.81 -18.86
CA GLY A 61 -9.09 6.13 -18.78
C GLY A 61 -8.24 6.29 -17.51
N VAL A 62 -8.69 5.72 -16.39
CA VAL A 62 -7.95 5.69 -15.13
C VAL A 62 -8.22 4.37 -14.42
N SER A 63 -7.17 3.74 -13.90
CA SER A 63 -7.27 2.54 -13.05
C SER A 63 -6.66 2.81 -11.67
N VAL A 64 -7.41 2.50 -10.61
CA VAL A 64 -6.97 2.60 -9.22
C VAL A 64 -6.98 1.22 -8.59
N PHE A 65 -5.86 0.86 -7.98
CA PHE A 65 -5.71 -0.41 -7.27
C PHE A 65 -5.53 -0.15 -5.78
N LEU A 66 -6.36 -0.81 -4.97
CA LEU A 66 -6.41 -0.62 -3.52
C LEU A 66 -6.09 -1.91 -2.78
N ASN A 67 -5.66 -1.76 -1.53
CA ASN A 67 -5.43 -2.86 -0.60
C ASN A 67 -4.44 -3.88 -1.15
N SER A 68 -3.30 -3.39 -1.67
CA SER A 68 -2.13 -4.25 -1.84
C SER A 68 -1.79 -4.85 -0.49
N ILE A 69 -2.06 -6.14 -0.33
CA ILE A 69 -1.38 -6.91 0.69
C ILE A 69 0.09 -6.78 0.31
N SER A 70 0.83 -5.99 1.09
CA SER A 70 2.28 -5.91 1.02
C SER A 70 2.86 -7.25 1.53
N GLY A 71 2.53 -8.33 0.84
CA GLY A 71 2.99 -9.69 1.07
C GLY A 71 4.30 -9.88 0.34
N GLY A 72 5.36 -9.27 0.86
CA GLY A 72 6.65 -9.94 1.06
C GLY A 72 7.38 -10.64 -0.08
N TRP A 73 7.19 -10.36 -1.37
CA TRP A 73 8.01 -11.01 -2.41
C TRP A 73 9.25 -10.21 -2.83
N THR A 74 9.20 -8.88 -2.71
CA THR A 74 10.35 -8.02 -2.98
C THR A 74 10.66 -7.21 -1.73
N TYR A 75 11.94 -7.10 -1.39
CA TYR A 75 12.44 -6.17 -0.35
C TYR A 75 12.27 -4.69 -0.76
N GLU A 76 11.52 -4.42 -1.82
CA GLU A 76 11.32 -3.11 -2.42
C GLU A 76 10.13 -2.38 -1.79
N LEU A 77 10.07 -1.08 -2.05
CA LEU A 77 8.94 -0.22 -1.74
C LEU A 77 8.02 -0.19 -2.97
N GLY A 78 6.76 -0.56 -2.79
CA GLY A 78 5.76 -0.54 -3.86
C GLY A 78 4.70 -1.62 -3.71
N GLY A 79 3.75 -1.62 -4.65
CA GLY A 79 2.81 -2.70 -4.88
C GLY A 79 3.29 -3.66 -5.98
N PRO A 80 2.52 -4.71 -6.30
CA PRO A 80 2.88 -5.70 -7.31
C PRO A 80 2.95 -5.15 -8.74
N LEU A 81 2.29 -4.02 -9.02
CA LEU A 81 2.31 -3.36 -10.33
C LEU A 81 3.35 -2.22 -10.33
N LYS A 82 4.38 -2.35 -11.17
CA LYS A 82 5.54 -1.43 -11.19
C LYS A 82 5.23 -0.08 -11.84
N ASP A 83 4.37 -0.08 -12.86
CA ASP A 83 4.05 1.10 -13.67
C ASP A 83 2.98 2.00 -13.02
N TYR A 84 2.52 1.65 -11.82
CA TYR A 84 1.51 2.38 -11.08
C TYR A 84 2.14 3.36 -10.08
N GLU A 85 1.56 4.56 -10.00
CA GLU A 85 1.92 5.57 -9.00
C GLU A 85 1.30 5.24 -7.64
N GLN A 86 2.10 5.17 -6.58
CA GLN A 86 1.62 4.91 -5.23
C GLN A 86 1.13 6.21 -4.62
N VAL A 87 -0.19 6.38 -4.64
CA VAL A 87 -0.88 7.58 -4.13
C VAL A 87 -1.02 7.58 -2.61
N TYR A 88 -1.14 6.42 -1.99
CA TYR A 88 -1.17 6.27 -0.55
C TYR A 88 -0.30 5.07 -0.16
N TYR A 89 0.65 5.29 0.75
CA TYR A 89 1.60 4.26 1.16
C TYR A 89 1.88 4.39 2.65
N LEU A 90 1.76 3.27 3.36
CA LEU A 90 2.17 3.17 4.75
C LEU A 90 2.80 1.79 4.97
N LYS A 91 4.09 1.76 5.24
CA LYS A 91 4.82 0.51 5.55
C LYS A 91 5.63 0.67 6.83
N ARG A 92 5.49 -0.30 7.72
CA ARG A 92 6.33 -0.40 8.91
C ARG A 92 7.75 -0.79 8.52
N VAL A 93 8.74 -0.13 9.13
CA VAL A 93 10.14 -0.55 9.16
C VAL A 93 10.57 -0.71 10.60
N SER A 94 11.75 -1.30 10.85
CA SER A 94 12.29 -1.36 12.22
C SER A 94 12.40 0.07 12.79
N LYS A 95 11.77 0.32 13.96
CA LYS A 95 11.77 1.60 14.69
C LYS A 95 11.07 2.79 14.03
N GLY A 96 10.37 2.60 12.90
CA GLY A 96 9.52 3.64 12.34
C GLY A 96 8.72 3.22 11.11
N TRP A 97 8.48 4.17 10.20
CA TRP A 97 7.54 4.04 9.09
C TRP A 97 8.07 4.70 7.81
N VAL A 98 7.67 4.13 6.68
CA VAL A 98 7.70 4.78 5.36
C VAL A 98 6.28 5.21 5.04
N PHE A 99 6.06 6.49 4.81
CA PHE A 99 4.74 7.06 4.56
C PHE A 99 4.73 7.91 3.29
N ARG A 100 3.59 7.91 2.58
CA ARG A 100 3.27 8.86 1.53
C ARG A 100 1.76 9.04 1.42
N ALA A 101 1.33 10.28 1.25
CA ALA A 101 -0.01 10.63 0.77
C ALA A 101 0.14 11.67 -0.36
N TYR A 102 -0.07 11.25 -1.60
CA TYR A 102 0.02 12.09 -2.80
C TYR A 102 -1.00 13.25 -2.73
N PRO A 103 -0.65 14.47 -3.19
CA PRO A 103 0.58 14.87 -3.88
C PRO A 103 1.80 15.09 -2.98
N GLY A 104 1.69 14.76 -1.68
CA GLY A 104 2.79 14.83 -0.73
C GLY A 104 3.96 13.89 -1.08
N LYS A 105 5.13 14.33 -0.60
CA LYS A 105 6.41 13.61 -0.75
C LYS A 105 6.44 12.33 0.09
N TRP A 106 7.37 11.45 -0.23
CA TRP A 106 7.68 10.30 0.62
C TRP A 106 8.33 10.78 1.92
N GLN A 107 8.03 10.12 3.04
CA GLN A 107 8.53 10.46 4.35
C GLN A 107 9.07 9.23 5.08
N ALA A 108 10.27 9.37 5.65
CA ALA A 108 10.78 8.48 6.68
C ALA A 108 10.38 9.06 8.05
N LEU A 109 9.64 8.27 8.83
CA LEU A 109 9.19 8.64 10.16
C LEU A 109 9.84 7.71 11.18
N VAL A 110 10.34 8.25 12.30
CA VAL A 110 10.76 7.44 13.46
C VAL A 110 9.64 7.38 14.48
N GLU A 111 9.52 6.25 15.16
CA GLU A 111 8.62 6.10 16.30
C GLU A 111 9.41 6.47 17.56
N ALA A 112 8.92 7.45 18.32
CA ALA A 112 9.50 7.85 19.59
C ALA A 112 9.02 6.91 20.72
N PRO A 113 9.73 6.88 21.87
CA PRO A 113 9.37 6.01 23.00
C PRO A 113 7.98 6.26 23.59
N ASP A 114 7.44 7.46 23.42
CA ASP A 114 6.09 7.85 23.86
C ASP A 114 4.98 7.40 22.88
N GLY A 115 5.35 6.71 21.80
CA GLY A 115 4.43 6.23 20.76
C GLY A 115 4.10 7.26 19.68
N THR A 116 4.65 8.48 19.77
CA THR A 116 4.50 9.48 18.70
C THR A 116 5.40 9.17 17.51
N THR A 117 5.11 9.80 16.37
CA THR A 117 5.93 9.68 15.15
C THR A 117 6.54 11.01 14.78
N VAL A 118 7.82 11.02 14.45
CA VAL A 118 8.59 12.22 14.09
C VAL A 118 9.13 12.07 12.67
N PRO A 119 8.89 13.04 11.76
CA PRO A 119 9.47 13.00 10.42
C PRO A 119 10.97 13.27 10.47
N LEU A 120 11.75 12.36 9.88
CA LEU A 120 13.21 12.49 9.81
C LEU A 120 13.69 13.04 8.46
N LYS A 121 13.08 12.56 7.37
CA LYS A 121 13.50 12.94 6.02
C LYS A 121 12.34 12.82 5.05
N THR A 122 12.28 13.77 4.12
CA THR A 122 11.38 13.74 2.96
C THR A 122 12.15 13.38 1.70
N TYR A 123 11.51 12.65 0.78
CA TYR A 123 12.08 12.26 -0.50
C TYR A 123 11.11 12.63 -1.63
N ASP A 124 11.63 13.27 -2.68
CA ASP A 124 10.86 13.58 -3.89
C ASP A 124 10.50 12.30 -4.65
N GLU A 125 11.46 11.37 -4.73
CA GLU A 125 11.29 10.07 -5.37
C GLU A 125 11.10 8.96 -4.33
N ARG A 126 10.63 7.80 -4.81
CA ARG A 126 10.44 6.63 -3.96
C ARG A 126 11.78 6.19 -3.38
N PRO A 127 11.98 6.22 -2.05
CA PRO A 127 13.24 5.80 -1.46
C PRO A 127 13.41 4.28 -1.53
N LEU A 128 14.60 3.79 -1.21
CA LEU A 128 14.82 2.36 -0.98
C LEU A 128 14.49 2.00 0.48
N LEU A 129 13.86 0.83 0.68
CA LEU A 129 13.49 0.36 2.01
C LEU A 129 14.68 0.28 2.97
N ARG A 130 15.83 -0.19 2.45
CA ARG A 130 17.07 -0.34 3.22
C ARG A 130 17.59 1.00 3.73
N ASP A 131 17.46 2.06 2.95
CA ASP A 131 18.00 3.38 3.28
C ASP A 131 17.13 4.05 4.35
N VAL A 132 15.80 3.95 4.21
CA VAL A 132 14.87 4.42 5.25
C VAL A 132 15.06 3.62 6.54
N SER A 133 15.17 2.29 6.44
CA SER A 133 15.37 1.42 7.61
C SER A 133 16.65 1.75 8.36
N LYS A 134 17.75 2.02 7.62
CA LYS A 134 19.02 2.44 8.22
C LYS A 134 18.88 3.80 8.91
N LEU A 135 18.36 4.81 8.20
CA LEU A 135 18.17 6.16 8.73
C LEU A 135 17.36 6.18 10.04
N VAL A 136 16.20 5.51 10.02
CA VAL A 136 15.28 5.47 11.16
C VAL A 136 15.90 4.73 12.35
N ARG A 137 16.61 3.62 12.08
CA ARG A 137 17.29 2.84 13.10
C ARG A 137 18.43 3.61 13.74
N ASP A 138 19.29 4.22 12.93
CA ASP A 138 20.45 4.98 13.41
C ASP A 138 19.98 6.15 14.27
N PHE A 139 18.98 6.91 13.80
CA PHE A 139 18.38 7.98 14.59
C PHE A 139 17.79 7.48 15.90
N SER A 140 17.01 6.40 15.87
CA SER A 140 16.40 5.82 17.07
C SER A 140 17.45 5.38 18.09
N PHE A 141 18.53 4.73 17.66
CA PHE A 141 19.56 4.28 18.59
C PHE A 141 20.35 5.44 19.20
N THR A 142 20.67 6.46 18.40
CA THR A 142 21.38 7.64 18.91
C THR A 142 20.54 8.45 19.88
N ASN A 143 19.25 8.64 19.61
CA ASN A 143 18.41 9.57 20.38
C ASN A 143 17.61 8.92 21.50
N TYR A 144 17.25 7.63 21.36
CA TYR A 144 16.38 6.93 22.31
C TYR A 144 17.02 5.67 22.91
N GLY A 145 18.21 5.29 22.44
CA GLY A 145 18.95 4.13 22.92
C GLY A 145 18.25 2.79 22.64
N LEU A 146 18.71 1.75 23.33
CA LEU A 146 18.16 0.39 23.24
C LEU A 146 16.71 0.28 23.78
N MET A 147 16.27 1.26 24.58
CA MET A 147 14.95 1.26 25.22
C MET A 147 13.79 1.60 24.27
N ASN A 148 14.06 2.10 23.06
CA ASN A 148 13.03 2.31 22.05
C ASN A 148 12.63 1.00 21.33
N ASP A 149 12.66 -0.13 22.02
CA ASP A 149 12.07 -1.36 21.53
C ASP A 149 10.69 -1.52 22.15
N ARG A 150 9.69 -1.13 21.36
CA ARG A 150 8.29 -1.45 21.64
C ARG A 150 8.06 -2.95 21.89
N TYR A 151 9.03 -3.81 21.58
CA TYR A 151 8.99 -5.26 21.84
C TYR A 151 10.02 -5.75 22.89
N ALA A 152 10.67 -4.86 23.64
CA ALA A 152 11.47 -5.28 24.80
C ALA A 152 10.56 -5.99 25.82
N LYS A 153 11.00 -7.15 26.32
CA LYS A 153 10.26 -7.93 27.33
C LYS A 153 9.87 -7.02 28.50
N GLY A 154 8.56 -6.79 28.65
CA GLY A 154 7.98 -5.93 29.68
C GLY A 154 7.21 -4.71 29.16
N PHE A 155 7.37 -4.30 27.90
CA PHE A 155 6.76 -3.05 27.38
C PHE A 155 6.02 -3.14 26.03
N GLY A 156 5.82 -4.31 25.43
CA GLY A 156 4.83 -4.40 24.35
C GLY A 156 4.46 -5.79 23.88
N GLY A 157 3.15 -5.94 23.68
CA GLY A 157 2.50 -7.14 23.19
C GLY A 157 2.99 -7.51 21.80
N ARG A 158 3.20 -8.82 21.64
CA ARG A 158 3.35 -9.46 20.33
C ARG A 158 2.07 -9.24 19.53
N LEU A 159 2.21 -8.89 18.24
CA LEU A 159 1.19 -9.20 17.23
C LEU A 159 1.19 -10.71 16.97
#